data_AF-A0A2D5HLP4-F1
#
_entry.id   AF-A0A2D5HLP4-F1
#
_cell.length_a   1.000
_cell.length_b   1.000
_cell.length_c   1.000
_cell.angle_alpha   90.00
_cell.angle_beta   90.00
_cell.angle_gamma   90.00
#
_symmetry.space_group_name_H-M   'P 1'
#
loop_
_entity.id
_entity.type
_entity.pdbx_description
1 polymer ?
#
loop_
_entity_poly.entity_id
_entity_poly.type
_entity_poly.pdbx_seq_one_letter_code
_entity_poly.pdbx_strand_id
1 'polypeptide(L)'
;MENKTKRGRPKKDSVMETIAVRLPYDTILEIDNYVNQVKKKFHGMNVTRADAIRQLINNGLNLKADENDTSDIEEEKRRFWD
;
A
#
# COMPACT_ATOMS: atom_id res chain seq x y z
N MET A 1 -46.25 -7.64 -0.86
CA MET A 1 -45.53 -6.43 -0.39
C MET A 1 -44.07 -6.62 -0.76
N GLU A 2 -43.58 -5.83 -1.72
CA GLU A 2 -42.22 -5.93 -2.25
C GLU A 2 -41.24 -5.28 -1.26
N ASN A 3 -40.35 -6.10 -0.67
CA ASN A 3 -39.33 -5.62 0.26
C ASN A 3 -38.25 -4.85 -0.51
N LYS A 4 -38.41 -3.53 -0.64
CA LYS A 4 -37.35 -2.63 -1.12
C LYS A 4 -36.22 -2.63 -0.09
N THR A 5 -35.20 -3.46 -0.30
CA THR A 5 -33.94 -3.38 0.44
C THR A 5 -33.34 -2.00 0.20
N LYS A 6 -33.28 -1.18 1.26
CA LYS A 6 -32.61 0.12 1.24
C LYS A 6 -31.21 -0.09 0.67
N ARG A 7 -30.91 0.50 -0.50
CA ARG A 7 -29.57 0.54 -1.09
C ARG A 7 -28.65 1.35 -0.16
N GLY A 8 -28.14 0.69 0.88
CA GLY A 8 -27.12 1.27 1.75
C GLY A 8 -25.81 1.47 1.00
N ARG A 9 -24.94 2.35 1.51
CA ARG A 9 -23.57 2.49 1.01
C ARG A 9 -22.89 1.12 1.09
N PRO A 10 -22.29 0.61 0.00
CA PRO A 10 -21.50 -0.61 0.04
C PRO A 10 -20.45 -0.49 1.15
N LYS A 11 -20.44 -1.43 2.11
CA LYS A 11 -19.34 -1.52 3.07
C LYS A 11 -18.11 -1.92 2.27
N LYS A 12 -17.03 -1.13 2.39
CA LYS A 12 -15.76 -1.46 1.76
C LYS A 12 -15.08 -2.49 2.65
N ASP A 13 -14.88 -3.71 2.12
CA ASP A 13 -14.36 -4.84 2.90
C ASP A 13 -12.91 -4.64 3.37
N SER A 14 -12.13 -3.79 2.68
CA SER A 14 -10.78 -3.41 3.11
C SER A 14 -10.61 -1.90 3.21
N VAL A 15 -10.15 -1.46 4.38
CA VAL A 15 -9.73 -0.07 4.64
C VAL A 15 -8.20 -0.06 4.77
N MET A 16 -7.57 1.06 4.43
CA MET A 16 -6.13 1.23 4.64
C MET A 16 -5.84 1.31 6.14
N GLU A 17 -4.90 0.51 6.62
CA GLU A 17 -4.40 0.58 7.99
C GLU A 17 -3.14 1.43 8.09
N THR A 18 -2.80 1.87 9.31
CA THR A 18 -1.59 2.66 9.58
C THR A 18 -0.53 1.79 10.23
N ILE A 19 0.68 1.85 9.67
CA ILE A 19 1.88 1.21 10.23
C ILE A 19 2.86 2.26 10.72
N ALA A 20 3.45 2.04 11.89
CA ALA A 20 4.57 2.82 12.41
C ALA A 20 5.85 1.98 12.30
N VAL A 21 6.92 2.55 11.73
CA VAL A 21 8.21 1.86 11.52
C VAL A 21 9.36 2.68 12.06
N ARG A 22 10.37 2.01 12.61
CA ARG A 22 11.66 2.62 12.98
C ARG A 22 12.66 2.36 11.87
N LEU A 23 13.32 3.40 11.41
CA LEU A 23 14.30 3.35 10.33
C LEU A 23 15.54 4.14 10.71
N PRO A 24 16.72 3.78 10.18
CA PRO A 24 17.91 4.63 10.27
C PRO A 24 17.63 6.03 9.71
N TYR A 25 18.30 7.04 10.28
CA TYR A 25 18.11 8.43 9.88
C TYR A 25 18.43 8.66 8.41
N ASP A 26 19.49 8.04 7.89
CA ASP A 26 19.90 8.18 6.51
C ASP A 26 18.84 7.64 5.54
N THR A 27 18.22 6.51 5.88
CA THR A 27 17.09 5.95 5.11
C THR A 27 15.89 6.88 5.10
N ILE A 28 15.62 7.56 6.22
CA ILE A 28 14.55 8.57 6.30
C ILE A 28 14.82 9.73 5.32
N LEU A 29 16.06 10.20 5.25
CA LEU A 29 16.45 11.27 4.32
C LEU A 29 16.30 10.85 2.86
N GLU A 30 16.70 9.62 2.52
CA GLU A 30 16.52 9.07 1.16
C GLU A 30 15.04 9.00 0.76
N ILE A 31 14.18 8.54 1.67
CA ILE A 31 12.72 8.52 1.45
C ILE A 31 12.19 9.93 1.21
N ASP A 32 12.59 10.91 2.01
CA ASP A 32 12.09 12.28 1.88
C ASP A 32 12.58 12.95 0.59
N ASN A 33 13.81 12.66 0.17
CA ASN A 33 14.33 13.08 -1.13
C ASN A 33 13.51 12.47 -2.27
N TYR A 34 13.19 11.18 -2.21
CA TYR A 34 12.32 10.52 -3.19
C TYR A 34 10.92 11.16 -3.23
N VAL A 35 10.30 11.43 -2.07
CA VAL A 35 8.99 12.10 -1.98
C VAL A 35 9.02 13.45 -2.69
N ASN A 36 10.10 14.23 -2.50
CA ASN A 36 10.27 15.53 -3.17
C ASN A 36 10.41 15.38 -4.69
N GLN A 37 11.11 14.35 -5.17
CA GLN A 37 11.20 14.06 -6.61
C GLN A 37 9.84 13.67 -7.19
N VAL A 38 9.06 12.84 -6.50
CA VAL A 38 7.71 12.45 -6.93
C VAL A 38 6.78 13.65 -6.99
N LYS A 39 6.77 14.50 -5.96
CA LYS A 39 5.97 15.74 -5.94
C LYS A 39 6.25 16.65 -7.14
N LYS A 40 7.52 16.76 -7.55
CA LYS A 40 7.91 17.53 -8.76
C LYS A 40 7.40 16.91 -10.06
N LYS A 41 7.22 15.60 -10.13
CA LYS A 41 6.71 14.91 -11.34
C LYS A 41 5.20 15.06 -11.49
N PHE A 42 4.46 15.11 -10.38
CA PHE A 42 3.01 15.21 -10.36
C PHE A 42 2.55 16.63 -10.03
N HIS A 43 2.84 17.59 -10.92
CA HIS A 43 2.34 18.95 -10.78
C HIS A 43 0.81 18.95 -10.80
N GLY A 44 0.20 19.53 -9.76
CA GLY A 44 -1.26 19.61 -9.60
C GLY A 44 -1.90 18.47 -8.80
N MET A 45 -1.12 17.48 -8.34
CA MET A 45 -1.60 16.43 -7.45
C MET A 45 -0.95 16.55 -6.07
N ASN A 46 -1.76 16.47 -5.01
CA ASN A 46 -1.24 16.52 -3.64
C ASN A 46 -0.72 15.14 -3.21
N VAL A 47 0.52 14.83 -3.62
CA VAL A 47 1.17 13.56 -3.26
C VAL A 47 1.70 13.63 -1.83
N THR A 48 1.24 12.72 -0.97
CA THR A 48 1.70 12.62 0.42
C THR A 48 2.93 11.73 0.55
N ARG A 49 3.62 11.84 1.70
CA ARG A 49 4.73 10.94 2.04
C ARG A 49 4.29 9.47 2.04
N ALA A 50 3.09 9.19 2.52
CA ALA A 50 2.52 7.84 2.53
C ALA A 50 2.30 7.30 1.11
N ASP A 51 1.92 8.14 0.14
CA ASP A 51 1.77 7.72 -1.26
C ASP A 51 3.10 7.32 -1.88
N ALA A 52 4.15 8.11 -1.63
CA ALA A 52 5.48 7.81 -2.12
C ALA A 52 6.05 6.53 -1.48
N ILE A 53 5.87 6.36 -0.17
CA ILE A 53 6.28 5.13 0.53
C ILE A 53 5.52 3.92 -0.02
N ARG A 54 4.21 4.04 -0.29
CA ARG A 54 3.44 2.96 -0.91
C ARG A 54 3.97 2.59 -2.30
N GLN A 55 4.36 3.57 -3.11
CA GLN A 55 4.99 3.31 -4.41
C GLN A 55 6.32 2.57 -4.26
N LEU A 56 7.17 3.00 -3.33
CA LEU A 56 8.45 2.32 -3.06
C LEU A 56 8.24 0.85 -2.63
N ILE A 57 7.30 0.61 -1.71
CA ILE A 57 6.98 -0.75 -1.23
C ILE A 57 6.45 -1.59 -2.40
N ASN A 58 5.49 -1.09 -3.18
CA ASN A 58 4.94 -1.84 -4.31
C ASN A 58 6.01 -2.18 -5.35
N ASN A 59 6.88 -1.22 -5.69
CA ASN A 59 7.99 -1.46 -6.61
C ASN A 59 8.93 -2.55 -6.06
N GLY A 60 9.27 -2.49 -4.77
CA GLY A 60 10.12 -3.51 -4.13
C GLY A 60 9.46 -4.89 -4.03
N LEU A 61 8.14 -4.95 -3.80
CA LEU A 61 7.40 -6.22 -3.75
C LEU A 61 7.26 -6.85 -5.13
N ASN A 62 7.02 -6.05 -6.17
CA ASN A 62 6.93 -6.55 -7.54
C ASN A 62 8.28 -7.09 -8.03
N LEU A 63 9.39 -6.42 -7.68
CA LEU A 63 10.74 -6.93 -7.96
C LEU A 63 10.99 -8.32 -7.33
N LYS A 64 10.42 -8.57 -6.14
CA LYS A 64 10.56 -9.88 -5.47
C LYS A 64 9.64 -10.95 -6.04
N ALA A 65 8.47 -10.58 -6.56
CA ALA A 65 7.54 -11.51 -7.20
C ALA A 65 8.08 -12.04 -8.54
N ASP A 66 8.87 -11.23 -9.24
CA ASP A 66 9.57 -11.69 -10.45
C ASP A 66 10.77 -12.61 -10.13
N GLU A 67 11.30 -12.56 -8.89
CA GLU A 67 12.44 -13.38 -8.44
C GLU A 67 12.05 -14.61 -7.60
N ASN A 68 10.86 -14.68 -7.02
CA ASN A 68 10.39 -15.81 -6.23
C ASN A 68 8.99 -16.24 -6.67
N ASP A 69 8.91 -17.51 -7.08
CA ASP A 69 7.69 -18.27 -7.35
C ASP A 69 6.63 -18.02 -6.28
N THR A 70 5.39 -17.78 -6.72
CA THR A 70 4.26 -17.26 -5.93
C THR A 70 3.73 -18.19 -4.82
N SER A 71 4.46 -19.25 -4.47
CA SER A 71 4.06 -20.29 -3.52
C SER A 71 3.87 -19.79 -2.08
N ASP A 72 4.70 -18.83 -1.65
CA ASP A 72 4.81 -18.50 -0.23
C ASP A 72 3.70 -17.55 0.27
N ILE A 73 3.18 -16.68 -0.62
CA ILE A 73 2.12 -15.72 -0.28
C ILE A 73 0.76 -16.42 -0.13
N GLU A 74 0.50 -17.46 -0.91
CA GLU A 74 -0.74 -18.24 -0.80
C GLU A 74 -0.75 -19.11 0.46
N GLU A 75 0.41 -19.61 0.90
CA GLU A 75 0.54 -20.40 2.12
C GLU A 75 0.38 -19.56 3.39
N GLU A 76 0.94 -18.35 3.45
CA GLU A 76 0.72 -17.42 4.57
C GLU A 76 -0.74 -16.98 4.70
N LYS A 77 -1.43 -16.72 3.57
CA LYS A 77 -2.87 -16.41 3.60
C LYS A 77 -3.71 -17.58 4.10
N ARG A 78 -3.30 -18.82 3.81
CA ARG A 78 -4.00 -20.03 4.27
C ARG A 78 -3.82 -20.22 5.77
N ARG A 79 -2.61 -20.01 6.31
CA ARG A 79 -2.31 -20.11 7.76
C ARG A 79 -2.94 -19.03 8.64
N PHE A 80 -3.25 -17.85 8.09
CA PHE A 80 -3.85 -16.76 8.86
C PHE A 80 -5.36 -16.97 9.13
N TRP A 81 -6.02 -17.85 8.37
CA TRP A 81 -7.46 -18.13 8.47
C TRP A 81 -7.79 -19.51 9.07
N ASP A 82 -6.77 -20.33 9.37
CA ASP A 82 -6.87 -21.52 10.24
C ASP A 82 -6.68 -21.14 11.72
#